data_AF-A0A085ASE0-F1
#
_entry.id   AF-A0A085ASE0-F1
#
_cell.length_a   1.000
_cell.length_b   1.000
_cell.length_c   1.000
_cell.angle_alpha   90.00
_cell.angle_beta   90.00
_cell.angle_gamma   90.00
#
_symmetry.space_group_name_H-M   'P 1'
#
loop_
_entity.id
_entity.type
_entity.pdbx_description
1 polymer ?
#
loop_
_entity_poly.entity_id
_entity_poly.type
_entity_poly.pdbx_seq_one_letter_code
_entity_poly.pdbx_strand_id
1 'polypeptide(L)' 'MAGLRSKHPDAHDLLFDYYVFGKTFMRLAYEHHCSNGHIGKKLSNAEGILDGLLMALEIRLEMDPDVQREPLAVKVSAL' A
#
# COMPACT_ATOMS: atom_id res chain seq x y z
N MET A 1 2.95 -9.23 2.03
CA MET A 1 2.82 -8.44 3.28
C MET A 1 3.36 -9.12 4.54
N ALA A 2 3.38 -10.46 4.66
CA ALA A 2 3.90 -11.14 5.86
C ALA A 2 5.36 -10.77 6.23
N GLY A 3 6.25 -10.60 5.25
CA GLY A 3 7.63 -10.17 5.48
C GLY A 3 7.77 -8.71 5.97
N LEU A 4 6.85 -7.82 5.57
CA LEU A 4 6.79 -6.45 6.07
C LEU A 4 6.38 -6.47 7.55
N ARG A 5 5.37 -7.26 7.91
CA ARG A 5 4.89 -7.38 9.29
C ARG A 5 5.98 -7.83 10.27
N SER A 6 6.87 -8.74 9.86
CA SER A 6 7.96 -9.20 10.73
C SER A 6 9.05 -8.15 10.98
N LYS A 7 9.29 -7.24 10.03
CA LYS A 7 10.37 -6.24 10.12
C LYS A 7 9.89 -4.87 10.56
N HIS A 8 8.69 -4.49 10.11
CA HIS A 8 8.06 -3.20 10.34
C HIS A 8 6.56 -3.40 10.66
N PRO A 9 6.23 -3.96 11.84
CA PRO A 9 4.84 -4.23 12.22
C PRO A 9 3.99 -2.96 12.23
N ASP A 10 4.51 -1.84 12.74
CA ASP A 10 3.78 -0.56 12.77
C ASP A 10 3.44 -0.04 11.38
N ALA A 11 4.38 -0.17 10.43
CA ALA A 11 4.16 0.24 9.04
C ALA A 11 3.13 -0.68 8.36
N HIS A 12 3.22 -2.00 8.61
CA HIS A 12 2.26 -2.97 8.12
C HIS A 12 0.85 -2.65 8.62
N ASP A 13 0.67 -2.46 9.92
CA ASP A 13 -0.65 -2.27 10.51
C ASP A 13 -1.26 -0.94 10.05
N LEU A 14 -0.45 0.13 9.96
CA LEU A 14 -0.91 1.42 9.44
C LEU A 14 -1.35 1.35 7.97
N LEU A 15 -0.59 0.63 7.13
CA LEU A 15 -0.96 0.43 5.72
C LEU A 15 -2.24 -0.40 5.58
N PHE A 16 -2.42 -1.45 6.39
CA PHE A 16 -3.65 -2.25 6.39
C PHE A 16 -4.85 -1.44 6.84
N ASP A 17 -4.71 -0.72 7.95
CA ASP A 17 -5.77 0.12 8.48
C ASP A 17 -6.24 1.16 7.47
N TYR A 18 -5.31 1.77 6.72
CA TYR A 18 -5.66 2.76 5.70
C TYR A 18 -6.20 2.14 4.40
N TYR A 19 -5.45 1.21 3.78
CA TYR A 19 -5.76 0.71 2.43
C TYR A 19 -6.72 -0.49 2.42
N VAL A 20 -6.69 -1.36 3.44
CA VAL A 20 -7.52 -2.57 3.49
C VAL A 20 -8.79 -2.34 4.28
N PHE A 21 -8.68 -1.73 5.47
CA PHE A 21 -9.83 -1.46 6.33
C PHE A 21 -10.48 -0.09 6.07
N GLY A 22 -9.86 0.77 5.25
CA GLY A 22 -10.43 2.05 4.83
C GLY A 22 -10.56 3.09 5.95
N LYS A 23 -9.73 3.02 7.00
CA LYS A 23 -9.75 4.01 8.09
C LYS A 23 -9.31 5.36 7.57
N THR A 24 -10.04 6.41 7.95
CA THR A 24 -9.69 7.79 7.57
C THR A 24 -8.50 8.32 8.37
N PHE A 25 -7.83 9.34 7.86
CA PHE A 25 -6.75 10.03 8.59
C PHE A 25 -7.19 10.52 9.97
N MET A 26 -8.43 10.99 10.13
CA MET A 26 -8.93 11.44 11.43
C MET A 26 -9.02 10.28 12.43
N ARG A 27 -9.50 9.11 11.98
CA ARG A 27 -9.59 7.93 12.83
C ARG A 27 -8.21 7.42 13.23
N LEU A 28 -7.29 7.35 12.27
CA LEU A 28 -5.91 6.94 12.50
C LEU A 28 -5.18 7.92 13.44
N ALA A 29 -5.32 9.22 13.22
CA ALA A 29 -4.74 10.24 14.10
C ALA A 29 -5.24 10.10 15.55
N TYR A 30 -6.53 9.82 15.73
CA TYR A 30 -7.11 9.56 17.05
C TYR A 30 -6.54 8.30 17.71
N GLU A 31 -6.49 7.17 16.98
CA GLU A 31 -5.97 5.88 17.49
C GLU A 31 -4.47 5.93 17.81
N HIS A 32 -3.69 6.69 17.02
CA HIS A 32 -2.26 6.87 17.23
C HIS A 32 -1.90 8.08 18.11
N HIS A 33 -2.91 8.76 18.70
CA HIS A 33 -2.75 9.93 19.55
C HIS A 33 -1.87 11.03 18.95
N CYS A 34 -2.06 11.34 17.67
CA CYS A 34 -1.27 12.33 16.95
C CYS A 34 -2.15 13.23 16.05
N SER A 35 -1.55 14.23 15.41
CA SER A 35 -2.28 15.12 14.49
C SER A 35 -2.41 14.51 13.10
N ASN A 36 -3.42 14.95 12.32
CA ASN A 36 -3.63 14.54 10.93
C ASN A 36 -2.36 14.70 10.06
N GLY A 37 -1.60 15.78 10.27
CA GLY A 37 -0.34 15.99 9.55
C GLY A 37 0.75 15.00 9.96
N HIS A 38 0.80 14.61 11.24
CA HIS A 38 1.77 13.62 11.72
C HIS A 38 1.43 12.22 11.21
N ILE A 39 0.15 11.82 11.21
CA ILE A 39 -0.25 10.52 10.67
C ILE A 39 -0.01 10.43 9.16
N GLY A 40 -0.17 11.53 8.41
CA GLY A 40 0.19 11.59 6.99
C GLY A 40 1.68 11.31 6.76
N LYS A 41 2.57 11.89 7.59
CA LYS A 41 4.01 11.60 7.52
C LYS A 41 4.33 10.15 7.87
N LYS A 42 3.64 9.57 8.85
CA LYS A 42 3.79 8.15 9.21
C LYS A 42 3.36 7.24 8.06
N LEU A 43 2.23 7.53 7.44
CA LEU A 43 1.72 6.74 6.31
C LEU A 43 2.68 6.83 5.12
N SER A 44 3.12 8.04 4.76
CA SER A 44 4.10 8.24 3.68
C SER A 44 5.43 7.51 3.93
N ASN A 45 5.92 7.47 5.17
CA ASN A 45 7.10 6.68 5.51
C ASN A 45 6.84 5.17 5.36
N ALA A 46 5.68 4.68 5.81
CA ALA A 46 5.30 3.27 5.64
C ALA A 46 5.20 2.88 4.16
N GLU A 47 4.64 3.75 3.31
CA GLU A 47 4.60 3.59 1.86
C GLU A 47 6.00 3.55 1.26
N GLY A 48 6.91 4.44 1.66
CA GLY A 48 8.29 4.43 1.19
C GLY A 48 9.06 3.17 1.56
N ILE A 49 8.80 2.60 2.74
CA ILE A 49 9.36 1.29 3.13
C ILE A 49 8.83 0.18 2.22
N LEU A 50 7.51 0.15 1.98
CA LEU A 50 6.89 -0.84 1.10
C LEU A 50 7.47 -0.74 -0.32
N ASP A 51 7.58 0.48 -0.85
CA ASP A 51 8.13 0.77 -2.17
C ASP A 51 9.59 0.32 -2.28
N GLY A 52 10.45 0.70 -1.32
CA GLY A 52 11.85 0.26 -1.29
C GLY A 52 12.02 -1.26 -1.21
N LEU A 53 11.12 -1.97 -0.51
CA LEU A 53 11.13 -3.43 -0.48
C LEU A 53 10.70 -4.04 -1.81
N LEU A 54 9.71 -3.47 -2.50
CA LEU A 54 9.30 -3.91 -3.83
C LEU A 54 10.43 -3.71 -4.85
N MET A 55 11.07 -2.54 -4.81
CA MET A 55 12.24 -2.25 -5.63
C MET A 55 13.39 -3.24 -5.38
N ALA A 56 13.70 -3.54 -4.11
CA ALA A 56 14.76 -4.48 -3.77
C ALA A 56 14.47 -5.93 -4.20
N LEU A 57 13.19 -6.28 -4.39
CA LEU A 57 12.76 -7.58 -4.90
C LEU A 57 12.55 -7.58 -6.42
N GLU A 58 12.82 -6.45 -7.10
CA GLU A 58 12.55 -6.23 -8.52
C GLU A 58 11.09 -6.49 -8.91
N ILE A 59 10.16 -6.27 -7.97
CA ILE A 59 8.73 -6.43 -8.19
C ILE A 59 8.17 -5.11 -8.73
N ARG A 60 7.53 -5.18 -9.89
CA ARG A 60 6.80 -4.06 -10.49
C ARG A 60 5.31 -4.17 -10.19
N LEU A 61 4.68 -3.03 -9.89
CA LEU A 61 3.25 -2.95 -9.64
C LEU A 61 2.50 -2.62 -10.93
N GLU A 62 1.23 -3.03 -11.02
CA GLU A 62 0.36 -2.68 -12.15
C GLU A 62 0.15 -1.16 -12.32
N MET A 63 0.42 -0.39 -11.27
CA MET A 63 0.29 1.05 -11.24
C MET A 63 1.56 1.77 -11.71
N ASP A 64 2.65 1.03 -11.96
CA ASP A 64 3.90 1.61 -12.43
C ASP A 64 3.74 2.08 -13.89
N PRO A 65 4.22 3.30 -14.22
CA PRO A 65 3.94 3.94 -15.52
C PRO A 65 4.50 3.18 -16.72
N ASP A 66 5.52 2.35 -16.50
CA ASP A 66 6.20 1.56 -17.52
C ASP A 66 5.71 0.10 -17.60
N VAL A 67 4.72 -0.28 -16.79
CA VAL A 67 4.07 -1.60 -16.87
C VAL A 67 2.90 -1.52 -17.86
N GLN A 68 3.13 -2.03 -19.08
CA GLN A 68 2.08 -2.17 -20.09
C GLN A 68 1.14 -3.33 -19.71
N ARG A 69 -0.17 -3.06 -19.64
CA ARG A 69 -1.17 -4.11 -19.49
C ARG A 69 -1.31 -4.87 -20.80
N GLU A 70 -1.09 -6.18 -20.78
CA GLU A 70 -1.64 -7.04 -21.84
C GLU A 70 -3.17 -6.86 -21.83
N PRO A 71 -3.79 -6.47 -22.95
CA PRO A 71 -5.24 -6.34 -23.00
C PRO A 71 -5.83 -7.71 -22.67
N LEU A 72 -6.71 -7.75 -21.66
CA LEU A 72 -7.50 -8.94 -21.33
C LEU A 72 -8.17 -9.40 -22.63
N ALA A 73 -7.67 -10.50 -23.20
CA ALA A 73 -8.27 -11.13 -24.36
C ALA A 73 -9.63 -11.67 -23.93
N VAL A 74 -10.66 -10.83 -24.01
CA VAL A 74 -12.04 -11.25 -23.90
C VAL A 74 -12.28 -12.16 -25.09
N LYS A 75 -12.19 -13.47 -24.87
CA LYS A 75 -12.70 -14.47 -25.80
C LYS A 75 -14.21 -14.27 -25.83
N VAL A 76 -14.68 -13.42 -26.75
CA VAL A 76 -16.09 -13.38 -27.12
C VAL A 76 -16.36 -14.71 -27.81
N SER A 77 -16.83 -15.68 -27.03
CA SER A 77 -17.38 -16.91 -27.58
C SER A 77 -18.70 -16.50 -28.26
N ALA A 78 -18.63 -16.21 -29.55
CA ALA A 78 -19.80 -16.08 -30.38
C ALA A 78 -20.52 -17.43 -30.39
N LEU A 79 -21.75 -17.43 -29.87
CA LEU A 79 -22.74 -18.50 -30.03
C LEU A 79 -23.38 -18.40 -31.41
#